data_AF-A0A961AIA8-F1
#
_entry.id   AF-A0A961AIA8-F1
#
_cell.length_a   1.000
_cell.length_b   1.000
_cell.length_c   1.000
_cell.angle_alpha   90.00
_cell.angle_beta   90.00
_cell.angle_gamma   90.00
#
_symmetry.space_group_name_H-M   'P 1'
#
loop_
_entity.id
_entity.type
_entity.pdbx_description
1 polymer ?
#
loop_
_entity_poly.entity_id
_entity_poly.type
_entity_poly.pdbx_seq_one_letter_code
_entity_poly.pdbx_strand_id
1 'polypeptide(L)'
;MSHIKPRHLDIAFNVGFGASAGLAIFVSAYGVEQVGVILVSIALGFFCLVLTPFFILWRRFTKRSASPAWAYAVLSLLCLATVAWSHWPLRITYRLSRASLDDLASRLRAGETVSVPTVAGLFTIHEVGLGQDGIPYLWTEPGQGGSTGFVQTSPDHVPFNLWSMIRLDERWQYISED
;
A
#
# COMPACT_ATOMS: atom_id res chain seq x y z
N MET A 1 22.09 14.58 35.54
CA MET A 1 22.02 14.59 34.06
C MET A 1 22.60 13.28 33.54
N SER A 2 21.75 12.35 33.10
CA SER A 2 22.19 11.05 32.59
C SER A 2 22.87 11.23 31.23
N HIS A 3 24.13 10.81 31.13
CA HIS A 3 24.83 10.70 29.85
C HIS A 3 24.19 9.60 29.01
N ILE A 4 23.22 9.96 28.16
CA ILE A 4 22.73 9.04 27.12
C ILE A 4 23.91 8.72 26.21
N LYS A 5 24.34 7.44 26.19
CA LYS A 5 25.45 7.00 25.35
C LYS A 5 25.08 7.27 23.88
N PRO A 6 25.93 7.98 23.11
CA PRO A 6 25.62 8.39 21.73
C PRO A 6 25.46 7.23 20.73
N ARG A 7 25.60 5.96 21.15
CA ARG A 7 25.23 4.78 20.35
C ARG A 7 23.71 4.52 20.35
N HIS A 8 22.98 4.88 21.42
CA HIS A 8 21.54 4.63 21.49
C HIS A 8 20.75 5.51 20.50
N LEU A 9 21.22 6.73 20.25
CA LEU A 9 20.62 7.63 19.28
C LEU A 9 20.74 7.12 17.83
N ASP A 10 21.89 6.53 17.48
CA ASP A 10 22.09 5.94 16.14
C ASP A 10 21.16 4.75 15.89
N ILE A 11 20.97 3.90 16.90
CA ILE A 11 20.05 2.75 16.82
C ILE A 11 18.60 3.24 16.71
N ALA A 12 18.19 4.18 17.57
CA ALA A 12 16.83 4.71 17.56
C ALA A 12 16.46 5.33 16.20
N PHE A 13 17.40 6.04 15.57
CA PHE A 13 17.19 6.66 14.26
C PHE A 13 17.04 5.60 13.15
N ASN A 14 17.95 4.62 13.08
CA ASN A 14 17.86 3.56 12.08
C ASN A 14 16.58 2.73 12.24
N VAL A 15 16.18 2.43 13.48
CA VAL A 15 14.91 1.74 13.77
C VAL A 15 13.73 2.59 13.31
N GLY A 16 13.77 3.92 13.51
CA GLY A 16 12.72 4.83 13.04
C GLY A 16 12.55 4.81 11.50
N PHE A 17 13.64 4.85 10.75
CA PHE A 17 13.59 4.76 9.27
C PHE A 17 13.12 3.39 8.78
N GLY A 18 13.57 2.30 9.43
CA GLY A 18 13.10 0.96 9.10
C GLY A 18 11.60 0.80 9.38
N ALA A 19 11.13 1.33 10.53
CA ALA A 19 9.73 1.26 10.92
C ALA A 19 8.82 2.07 9.99
N SER A 20 9.26 3.25 9.53
CA SER A 20 8.48 4.06 8.58
C SER A 20 8.34 3.39 7.22
N ALA A 21 9.42 2.82 6.68
CA ALA A 21 9.36 2.05 5.44
C ALA A 21 8.46 0.81 5.58
N GLY A 22 8.59 0.10 6.71
CA GLY A 22 7.73 -1.05 7.03
C GLY A 22 6.25 -0.68 7.11
N LEU A 23 5.93 0.47 7.73
CA LEU A 23 4.56 0.97 7.83
C LEU A 23 4.00 1.32 6.45
N ALA A 24 4.76 1.99 5.58
CA ALA A 24 4.32 2.31 4.22
C ALA A 24 4.04 1.05 3.39
N ILE A 25 4.90 0.03 3.50
CA ILE A 25 4.69 -1.28 2.86
C ILE A 25 3.42 -1.95 3.40
N PHE A 26 3.21 -1.92 4.71
CA PHE A 26 2.04 -2.51 5.36
C PHE A 26 0.75 -1.82 4.91
N VAL A 27 0.69 -0.49 4.95
CA VAL A 27 -0.47 0.29 4.50
C VAL A 27 -0.77 0.02 3.03
N SER A 28 0.26 -0.01 2.17
CA SER A 28 0.11 -0.33 0.75
C SER A 28 -0.37 -1.77 0.50
N ALA A 29 -0.06 -2.73 1.37
CA ALA A 29 -0.44 -4.12 1.21
C ALA A 29 -1.92 -4.38 1.50
N TYR A 30 -2.53 -3.56 2.37
CA TYR A 30 -3.94 -3.65 2.77
C TYR A 30 -4.92 -2.94 1.81
N GLY A 31 -4.42 -2.28 0.77
CA GLY A 31 -5.28 -1.57 -0.17
C GLY A 31 -5.92 -0.31 0.42
N VAL A 32 -5.34 0.29 1.46
CA VAL A 32 -5.75 1.63 1.92
C VAL A 32 -5.62 2.60 0.76
N GLU A 33 -6.59 3.52 0.61
CA GLU A 33 -6.72 4.46 -0.50
C GLU A 33 -5.38 4.95 -1.06
N GLN A 34 -5.28 5.02 -2.39
CA GLN A 34 -4.07 5.49 -3.08
C GLN A 34 -3.61 6.86 -2.57
N VAL A 35 -4.56 7.74 -2.23
CA VAL A 35 -4.30 9.05 -1.62
C VAL A 35 -3.64 8.92 -0.26
N GLY A 36 -4.11 8.00 0.59
CA GLY A 36 -3.50 7.70 1.89
C GLY A 36 -2.04 7.23 1.76
N VAL A 37 -1.77 6.31 0.82
CA VAL A 37 -0.40 5.83 0.56
C VAL A 37 0.50 6.97 0.07
N ILE A 38 0.00 7.82 -0.83
CA ILE A 38 0.74 8.99 -1.33
C ILE A 38 1.01 9.99 -0.20
N LEU A 39 0.00 10.34 0.61
CA LEU A 39 0.14 11.29 1.71
C LEU A 39 1.11 10.77 2.78
N VAL A 40 1.02 9.48 3.16
CA VAL A 40 1.96 8.85 4.07
C VAL A 40 3.37 8.86 3.48
N SER A 41 3.53 8.55 2.20
CA SER A 41 4.84 8.58 1.53
C SER A 41 5.42 10.00 1.46
N ILE A 42 4.60 11.02 1.21
CA ILE A 42 5.01 12.43 1.23
C ILE A 42 5.40 12.85 2.65
N ALA A 43 4.58 12.53 3.65
CA ALA A 43 4.86 12.87 5.05
C ALA A 43 6.15 12.22 5.55
N LEU A 44 6.34 10.93 5.24
CA LEU A 44 7.57 10.20 5.55
C LEU A 44 8.77 10.75 4.77
N GLY A 45 8.60 11.08 3.49
CA GLY A 45 9.62 11.71 2.66
C GLY A 45 10.05 13.06 3.20
N PHE A 46 9.10 13.91 3.60
CA PHE A 46 9.37 15.20 4.24
C PHE A 46 10.11 15.03 5.57
N PHE A 47 9.68 14.08 6.40
CA PHE A 47 10.36 13.77 7.66
C PHE A 47 11.80 13.30 7.42
N CYS A 48 12.02 12.46 6.40
CA CYS A 48 13.36 12.05 5.97
C CYS A 48 14.19 13.25 5.48
N LEU A 49 13.62 14.14 4.66
CA LEU A 49 14.31 15.31 4.12
C LEU A 49 14.67 16.34 5.19
N VAL A 50 13.88 16.49 6.25
CA VAL A 50 14.16 17.43 7.35
C VAL A 50 15.13 16.82 8.36
N LEU A 51 14.95 15.55 8.74
CA LEU A 51 15.77 14.91 9.76
C LEU A 51 17.17 14.53 9.26
N THR A 52 17.31 14.15 7.99
CA THR A 52 18.61 13.76 7.42
C THR A 52 19.66 14.88 7.50
N PRO A 53 19.41 16.13 7.03
CA PRO A 53 20.38 17.20 7.12
C PRO A 53 20.65 17.63 8.57
N PHE A 54 19.64 17.63 9.44
CA PHE A 54 19.83 17.88 10.87
C PHE A 54 20.78 16.85 11.49
N PHE A 55 20.60 15.57 11.16
CA PHE A 55 21.43 14.48 11.64
C PHE A 55 22.86 14.50 11.05
N ILE A 56 23.00 14.86 9.78
CA ILE A 56 24.32 15.07 9.14
C ILE A 56 25.06 16.21 9.84
N LEU A 57 24.39 17.33 10.12
CA LEU A 57 24.98 18.46 10.82
C LEU A 57 25.41 18.08 12.23
N TRP A 58 24.55 17.39 12.98
CA TRP A 58 24.87 16.86 14.32
C TRP A 58 26.09 15.92 14.31
N ARG A 59 26.17 15.00 13.34
CA ARG A 59 27.31 14.09 13.18
C ARG A 59 28.60 14.79 12.82
N ARG A 60 28.54 15.84 12.00
CA ARG A 60 29.69 16.71 11.71
C ARG A 60 30.23 17.35 12.99
N PHE A 61 29.35 17.85 13.86
CA PHE A 61 29.75 18.40 15.17
C PHE A 61 30.39 17.35 16.09
N THR A 62 29.94 16.09 16.03
CA THR A 62 30.49 14.99 16.85
C THR A 62 31.69 14.26 16.25
N LYS A 63 32.25 14.74 15.12
CA LYS A 63 33.37 14.12 14.38
C LYS A 63 33.15 12.63 14.06
N ARG A 64 31.90 12.20 13.92
CA ARG A 64 31.57 10.81 13.57
C ARG A 64 31.41 10.66 12.06
N SER A 65 31.79 9.50 11.53
CA SER A 65 31.62 9.20 10.11
C SER A 65 30.13 9.27 9.73
N ALA A 66 29.80 10.19 8.82
CA ALA A 66 28.46 10.36 8.28
C ALA A 66 28.12 9.34 7.17
N SER A 67 29.09 8.51 6.76
CA SER A 67 29.00 7.63 5.60
C SER A 67 27.87 6.59 5.61
N PRO A 68 27.40 6.00 6.72
CA PRO A 68 26.30 5.05 6.64
C PRO A 68 24.93 5.73 6.64
N ALA A 69 24.79 6.94 7.19
CA ALA A 69 23.48 7.56 7.41
C ALA A 69 22.80 8.00 6.10
N TRP A 70 23.57 8.56 5.15
CA TRP A 70 23.02 8.98 3.85
C TRP A 70 22.58 7.77 3.01
N ALA A 71 23.30 6.65 3.10
CA ALA A 71 22.95 5.43 2.37
C ALA A 71 21.58 4.90 2.80
N TYR A 72 21.28 4.89 4.11
CA TYR A 72 19.96 4.48 4.60
C TYR A 72 18.83 5.42 4.20
N ALA A 73 19.07 6.74 4.22
CA ALA A 73 18.07 7.71 3.76
C ALA A 73 17.76 7.53 2.28
N VAL A 74 18.78 7.39 1.43
CA VAL A 74 18.62 7.14 -0.01
C VAL A 74 17.90 5.81 -0.24
N LEU A 75 18.30 4.73 0.45
CA LEU A 75 17.67 3.43 0.30
C LEU A 75 16.19 3.46 0.71
N SER A 76 15.84 4.20 1.77
CA SER A 76 14.46 4.36 2.24
C SER A 76 13.61 5.12 1.22
N LEU A 77 14.14 6.21 0.65
CA LEU A 77 13.47 6.98 -0.39
C LEU A 77 13.26 6.16 -1.67
N LEU A 78 14.27 5.39 -2.08
CA LEU A 78 14.16 4.47 -3.22
C LEU A 78 13.08 3.42 -2.96
N CYS A 79 13.03 2.85 -1.76
CA CYS A 79 12.02 1.86 -1.37
C CYS A 79 10.60 2.45 -1.48
N LEU A 80 10.37 3.64 -0.90
CA LEU A 80 9.08 4.34 -0.99
C LEU A 80 8.70 4.65 -2.44
N ALA A 81 9.65 5.15 -3.24
CA ALA A 81 9.42 5.42 -4.66
C ALA A 81 9.03 4.15 -5.44
N THR A 82 9.69 3.01 -5.17
CA THR A 82 9.30 1.73 -5.78
C THR A 82 7.92 1.27 -5.36
N VAL A 83 7.53 1.42 -4.09
CA VAL A 83 6.18 1.07 -3.62
C VAL A 83 5.13 1.92 -4.32
N ALA A 84 5.33 3.25 -4.35
CA ALA A 84 4.41 4.19 -4.97
C ALA A 84 4.27 4.00 -6.49
N TRP A 85 5.35 3.65 -7.19
CA TRP A 85 5.33 3.49 -8.65
C TRP A 85 4.77 2.14 -9.09
N SER A 86 5.17 1.06 -8.43
CA SER A 86 4.85 -0.30 -8.90
C SER A 86 3.65 -0.94 -8.22
N HIS A 87 3.26 -0.42 -7.05
CA HIS A 87 2.27 -1.03 -6.16
C HIS A 87 2.58 -2.52 -5.89
N TRP A 88 3.87 -2.88 -5.85
CA TRP A 88 4.28 -4.28 -5.70
C TRP A 88 3.72 -4.96 -4.43
N PRO A 89 3.53 -4.29 -3.27
CA PRO A 89 2.95 -4.97 -2.11
C PRO A 89 1.53 -5.44 -2.38
N LEU A 90 0.68 -4.58 -2.96
CA LEU A 90 -0.68 -4.93 -3.38
C LEU A 90 -0.68 -6.05 -4.42
N ARG A 91 0.23 -6.01 -5.41
CA ARG A 91 0.37 -7.07 -6.41
C ARG A 91 0.74 -8.41 -5.78
N ILE A 92 1.57 -8.41 -4.73
CA ILE A 92 1.93 -9.64 -4.01
C ILE A 92 0.75 -10.15 -3.19
N THR A 93 0.09 -9.31 -2.40
CA THR A 93 -1.09 -9.74 -1.61
C THR A 93 -2.22 -10.24 -2.50
N TYR A 94 -2.43 -9.59 -3.66
CA TYR A 94 -3.30 -10.08 -4.72
C TYR A 94 -2.89 -11.47 -5.22
N ARG A 95 -1.63 -11.67 -5.64
CA ARG A 95 -1.17 -12.97 -6.15
C ARG A 95 -1.37 -14.10 -5.15
N LEU A 96 -1.18 -13.82 -3.85
CA LEU A 96 -1.41 -14.78 -2.78
C LEU A 96 -2.91 -15.07 -2.56
N SER A 97 -3.78 -14.10 -2.80
CA SER A 97 -5.23 -14.20 -2.59
C SER A 97 -6.02 -14.56 -3.85
N ARG A 98 -5.35 -14.66 -5.01
CA ARG A 98 -5.98 -14.78 -6.33
C ARG A 98 -6.96 -15.94 -6.41
N ALA A 99 -6.57 -17.12 -5.92
CA ALA A 99 -7.42 -18.30 -5.96
C ALA A 99 -8.74 -18.10 -5.19
N SER A 100 -8.69 -17.44 -4.02
CA SER A 100 -9.88 -17.14 -3.22
C SER A 100 -10.77 -16.09 -3.86
N LEU A 101 -10.19 -15.08 -4.53
CA LEU A 101 -10.94 -14.07 -5.28
C LEU A 101 -11.63 -14.69 -6.50
N ASP A 102 -10.92 -15.56 -7.24
CA ASP A 102 -11.48 -16.30 -8.39
C ASP A 102 -12.61 -17.25 -7.96
N ASP A 103 -12.46 -17.95 -6.84
CA ASP A 103 -13.51 -18.79 -6.25
C ASP A 103 -14.77 -17.95 -5.93
N LEU A 104 -14.60 -16.84 -5.21
CA LEU A 104 -15.71 -15.97 -4.84
C LEU A 104 -16.42 -15.41 -6.09
N ALA A 105 -15.67 -14.97 -7.09
CA ALA A 105 -16.20 -14.52 -8.38
C ALA A 105 -16.95 -15.63 -9.14
N SER A 106 -16.47 -16.87 -9.06
CA SER A 106 -17.13 -18.02 -9.70
C SER A 106 -18.49 -18.32 -9.06
N ARG A 107 -18.58 -18.23 -7.72
CA ARG A 107 -19.82 -18.42 -6.96
C ARG A 107 -20.86 -17.35 -7.27
N LEU A 108 -20.42 -16.10 -7.38
CA LEU A 108 -21.29 -14.99 -7.80
C LEU A 108 -21.85 -15.23 -9.21
N ARG A 109 -21.03 -15.68 -10.15
CA ARG A 109 -21.50 -16.04 -11.51
C ARG A 109 -22.47 -17.21 -11.52
N ALA A 110 -22.31 -18.16 -10.60
CA ALA A 110 -23.25 -19.26 -10.41
C ALA A 110 -24.59 -18.83 -9.79
N GLY A 111 -24.71 -17.55 -9.39
CA GLY A 111 -25.90 -17.01 -8.73
C GLY A 111 -25.99 -17.39 -7.25
N GLU A 112 -24.90 -17.81 -6.63
CA GLU A 112 -24.87 -18.05 -5.19
C GLU A 112 -24.95 -16.73 -4.42
N THR A 113 -25.84 -16.69 -3.41
CA THR A 113 -25.85 -15.60 -2.44
C THR A 113 -24.67 -15.73 -1.48
N VAL A 114 -23.77 -14.76 -1.51
CA VAL A 114 -22.61 -14.69 -0.62
C VAL A 114 -22.94 -13.75 0.55
N SER A 115 -22.75 -14.24 1.78
CA SER A 115 -22.88 -13.40 2.97
C SER A 115 -21.64 -12.50 3.15
N VAL A 116 -21.86 -11.22 3.41
CA VAL A 116 -20.81 -10.20 3.63
C VAL A 116 -20.96 -9.57 5.03
N PRO A 117 -19.86 -9.14 5.69
CA PRO A 117 -18.48 -9.21 5.22
C PRO A 117 -17.92 -10.65 5.20
N THR A 118 -17.04 -10.94 4.25
CA THR A 118 -16.37 -12.24 4.09
C THR A 118 -14.89 -12.07 3.81
N VAL A 119 -14.09 -13.11 4.05
CA VAL A 119 -12.64 -13.08 3.81
C VAL A 119 -12.30 -13.86 2.55
N ALA A 120 -11.62 -13.21 1.59
CA ALA A 120 -11.12 -13.81 0.38
C ALA A 120 -9.58 -13.70 0.35
N GLY A 121 -8.90 -14.74 0.85
CA GLY A 121 -7.45 -14.74 1.02
C GLY A 121 -7.02 -13.77 2.12
N LEU A 122 -6.26 -12.74 1.74
CA LEU A 122 -5.78 -11.70 2.66
C LEU A 122 -6.69 -10.46 2.71
N PHE A 123 -7.79 -10.44 1.94
CA PHE A 123 -8.69 -9.29 1.85
C PHE A 123 -10.01 -9.57 2.55
N THR A 124 -10.51 -8.58 3.27
CA THR A 124 -11.89 -8.56 3.77
C THR A 124 -12.76 -7.88 2.73
N ILE A 125 -13.76 -8.60 2.24
CA ILE A 125 -14.73 -8.14 1.25
C ILE A 125 -16.01 -7.79 1.99
N HIS A 126 -16.43 -6.54 1.85
CA HIS A 126 -17.58 -5.97 2.52
C HIS A 126 -18.83 -5.92 1.64
N GLU A 127 -18.65 -5.91 0.31
CA GLU A 127 -19.76 -5.97 -0.64
C GLU A 127 -19.33 -6.76 -1.89
N VAL A 128 -20.27 -7.49 -2.48
CA VAL A 128 -20.06 -8.30 -3.67
C VAL A 128 -21.25 -8.22 -4.60
N GLY A 129 -21.02 -8.36 -5.90
CA GLY A 129 -22.10 -8.47 -6.86
C GLY A 129 -21.63 -8.65 -8.29
N LEU A 130 -22.57 -8.53 -9.22
CA LEU A 130 -22.35 -8.56 -10.65
C LEU A 130 -22.77 -7.19 -11.23
N GLY A 131 -21.88 -6.56 -11.99
CA GLY A 131 -22.19 -5.34 -12.75
C GLY A 131 -23.09 -5.62 -13.96
N GLN A 132 -23.38 -4.58 -14.74
CA GLN A 132 -24.33 -4.62 -15.87
C GLN A 132 -23.98 -5.67 -16.94
N ASP A 133 -22.71 -6.02 -17.09
CA ASP A 133 -22.23 -7.04 -18.05
C ASP A 133 -21.91 -8.40 -17.41
N GLY A 134 -22.41 -8.66 -16.19
CA GLY A 134 -22.07 -9.88 -15.44
C GLY A 134 -20.61 -9.91 -14.95
N ILE A 135 -19.97 -8.73 -14.87
CA ILE A 135 -18.61 -8.55 -14.36
C ILE A 135 -18.66 -8.61 -12.82
N PRO A 136 -17.99 -9.57 -12.17
CA PRO A 136 -17.93 -9.62 -10.72
C PRO A 136 -17.15 -8.45 -10.14
N TYR A 137 -17.72 -7.82 -9.12
CA TYR A 137 -17.05 -6.83 -8.28
C TYR A 137 -17.04 -7.30 -6.82
N LEU A 138 -15.93 -7.02 -6.12
CA LEU A 138 -15.66 -7.40 -4.73
C LEU A 138 -15.09 -6.17 -4.00
N TRP A 139 -15.94 -5.42 -3.30
CA TRP A 139 -15.53 -4.20 -2.61
C TRP A 139 -14.92 -4.50 -1.24
N THR A 140 -13.73 -3.98 -1.01
CA THR A 140 -13.06 -3.98 0.29
C THR A 140 -13.55 -2.82 1.16
N GLU A 141 -13.98 -1.72 0.54
CA GLU A 141 -14.48 -0.54 1.24
C GLU A 141 -15.63 0.08 0.44
N PRO A 142 -16.90 -0.29 0.72
CA PRO A 142 -18.06 0.33 0.12
C PRO A 142 -18.37 1.66 0.80
N GLY A 143 -18.62 2.71 0.01
CA GLY A 143 -18.81 4.08 0.51
C GLY A 143 -19.79 4.90 -0.31
N GLN A 144 -20.35 5.95 0.29
CA GLN A 144 -21.24 6.90 -0.42
C GLN A 144 -20.50 7.81 -1.41
N GLY A 145 -19.17 7.93 -1.28
CA GLY A 145 -18.30 8.71 -2.18
C GLY A 145 -17.37 7.82 -3.00
N GLY A 146 -17.90 6.70 -3.49
CA GLY A 146 -17.15 5.71 -4.25
C GLY A 146 -16.81 4.46 -3.45
N SER A 147 -16.86 3.31 -4.13
CA SER A 147 -16.41 2.03 -3.60
C SER A 147 -15.00 1.71 -4.06
N THR A 148 -14.24 1.04 -3.20
CA THR A 148 -12.89 0.54 -3.53
C THR A 148 -12.84 -0.98 -3.42
N GLY A 149 -12.23 -1.63 -4.42
CA GLY A 149 -11.95 -3.07 -4.36
C GLY A 149 -11.58 -3.70 -5.70
N PHE A 150 -11.89 -4.99 -5.83
CA PHE A 150 -11.47 -5.83 -6.95
C PHE A 150 -12.58 -6.02 -7.96
N VAL A 151 -12.25 -5.85 -9.24
CA VAL A 151 -13.17 -6.11 -10.35
C VAL A 151 -12.51 -7.05 -11.33
N GLN A 152 -13.27 -8.07 -11.77
CA GLN A 152 -12.79 -9.05 -12.73
C GLN A 152 -13.13 -8.65 -14.17
N THR A 153 -12.38 -7.70 -14.73
CA THR A 153 -12.59 -7.18 -16.09
C THR A 153 -11.33 -7.20 -16.97
N SER A 154 -11.55 -7.30 -18.28
CA SER A 154 -10.51 -7.20 -19.32
C SER A 154 -9.86 -5.80 -19.29
N PRO A 155 -8.57 -5.65 -19.65
CA PRO A 155 -7.88 -4.36 -19.68
C PRO A 155 -8.57 -3.30 -20.56
N ASP A 156 -9.35 -3.74 -21.54
CA ASP A 156 -9.96 -2.91 -22.59
C ASP A 156 -11.41 -2.51 -22.28
N HIS A 157 -11.98 -2.97 -21.17
CA HIS A 157 -13.35 -2.65 -20.77
C HIS A 157 -13.41 -2.29 -19.30
N VAL A 158 -13.60 -1.01 -19.00
CA VAL A 158 -13.76 -0.57 -17.61
C VAL A 158 -15.07 0.19 -17.47
N PRO A 159 -16.12 -0.43 -16.92
CA PRO A 159 -17.47 0.13 -16.92
C PRO A 159 -17.75 1.10 -15.75
N PHE A 160 -16.73 1.61 -15.07
CA PHE A 160 -16.88 2.39 -13.83
C PHE A 160 -16.34 3.82 -14.00
N ASN A 161 -16.92 4.79 -13.29
CA ASN A 161 -16.38 6.15 -13.19
C ASN A 161 -15.24 6.13 -12.17
N LEU A 162 -14.01 6.13 -12.67
CA LEU A 162 -12.84 5.81 -11.85
C LEU A 162 -12.09 7.05 -11.41
N TRP A 163 -11.82 7.13 -10.11
CA TRP A 163 -10.76 7.97 -9.59
C TRP A 163 -9.38 7.34 -9.82
N SER A 164 -9.28 6.01 -9.62
CA SER A 164 -8.03 5.28 -9.83
C SER A 164 -8.21 3.84 -10.26
N MET A 165 -7.21 3.31 -10.97
CA MET A 165 -7.14 1.93 -11.43
C MET A 165 -5.72 1.40 -11.37
N ILE A 166 -5.58 0.21 -10.78
CA ILE A 166 -4.34 -0.57 -10.78
C ILE A 166 -4.62 -1.92 -11.45
N ARG A 167 -4.03 -2.13 -12.63
CA ARG A 167 -4.07 -3.42 -13.33
C ARG A 167 -3.20 -4.44 -12.58
N LEU A 168 -3.84 -5.47 -12.03
CA LEU A 168 -3.16 -6.52 -11.27
C LEU A 168 -2.65 -7.62 -12.21
N ASP A 169 -3.52 -8.09 -13.10
CA ASP A 169 -3.22 -8.98 -14.22
C ASP A 169 -4.21 -8.82 -15.38
N GLU A 170 -4.31 -9.81 -16.27
CA GLU A 170 -5.21 -9.80 -17.44
C GLU A 170 -6.69 -9.90 -17.09
N ARG A 171 -7.03 -10.32 -15.87
CA ARG A 171 -8.41 -10.60 -15.46
C ARG A 171 -8.87 -9.70 -14.33
N TRP A 172 -7.96 -9.22 -13.50
CA TRP A 172 -8.28 -8.48 -12.28
C TRP A 172 -7.67 -7.09 -12.27
N GLN A 173 -8.50 -6.15 -11.81
CA GLN A 173 -8.12 -4.77 -11.58
C GLN A 173 -8.54 -4.39 -10.16
N TYR A 174 -7.71 -3.58 -9.50
CA TYR A 174 -8.07 -2.90 -8.27
C TYR A 174 -8.51 -1.49 -8.64
N ILE A 175 -9.74 -1.12 -8.27
CA ILE A 175 -10.33 0.16 -8.65
C ILE A 175 -10.91 0.89 -7.44
N SER A 176 -10.94 2.21 -7.57
CA SER A 176 -11.60 3.14 -6.65
C SER A 176 -12.50 4.04 -7.48
N GLU A 177 -13.78 4.04 -7.13
CA GLU A 177 -14.79 4.94 -7.68
C GLU A 177 -14.75 6.31 -6.98
N ASP A 178 -15.36 7.33 -7.59
CA ASP A 178 -15.57 8.70 -7.06
C ASP A 178 -17.08 8.93 -6.82
#